data_AF-A0AAE0NUF7-F1
#
_entry.id   AF-A0AAE0NUF7-F1
#
_cell.length_a   1.000
_cell.length_b   1.000
_cell.length_c   1.000
_cell.angle_alpha   90.00
_cell.angle_beta   90.00
_cell.angle_gamma   90.00
#
_symmetry.space_group_name_H-M   'P 1'
#
loop_
_entity.id
_entity.type
_entity.pdbx_description
1 polymer ?
#
loop_
_entity_poly.entity_id
_entity_poly.type
_entity_poly.pdbx_seq_one_letter_code
_entity_poly.pdbx_strand_id
1 'polypeptide(L)'
;MDWESVKTFLGLFSALVAAVLFFSLIAIWREKQWTGRLRMMSGCAQFIHGGAAIHLYSVLRKTFGSDEFAPNSRALVISTGIKGIVGILAVAWSIAVAYIVRKHLSRHQVSTYYKTKTKKASRGYFYLFLVDVAIIACLAVSVAYGRTSLPPDLLGCDDLPLPSARLFFRIGRALGEEGEDASPGTCRRVLATQMMTIILMAVMVVQSALFLPFMNLPVSLRAGLFFAVRLLRTLFCLDRNKNHYKDIEMGRDMDKKDEKKSLASVFRESDIAANISSHLHYSDVVNVSLSSKKVRSAVLAGPEKDRHSDRIELLAESSCEGMGKSQCWGCARVICLGCKVLKENVKDTRTMQHMTDCHAICTRCYLLRAPVEPAPLGATLHPDDISKQLRTLQNESAGQVELCSHCSTLAPDDITALREGREKEALQIALRRRLYCARCEKGLPRGSMRWWICHKGNHECHWAGHDVTKKSRW
;
A
#
# COMPACT_ATOMS: atom_id res chain seq x y z
N MET A 1 -17.21 26.44 -39.20
CA MET A 1 -17.55 26.52 -37.76
C MET A 1 -17.49 27.98 -37.37
N ASP A 2 -18.61 28.67 -37.18
CA ASP A 2 -18.55 30.07 -36.76
C ASP A 2 -17.75 30.24 -35.44
N TRP A 3 -17.27 31.46 -35.17
CA TRP A 3 -16.47 31.75 -33.97
C TRP A 3 -17.22 31.38 -32.68
N GLU A 4 -18.55 31.50 -32.68
CA GLU A 4 -19.40 31.06 -31.59
C GLU A 4 -19.37 29.54 -31.39
N SER A 5 -19.30 28.73 -32.45
CA SER A 5 -19.07 27.29 -32.36
C SER A 5 -17.69 26.98 -31.78
N VAL A 6 -16.65 27.75 -32.11
CA VAL A 6 -15.29 27.55 -31.58
C VAL A 6 -15.25 27.88 -30.09
N LYS A 7 -15.89 28.98 -29.65
CA LYS A 7 -16.06 29.32 -28.23
C LYS A 7 -16.83 28.24 -27.48
N THR A 8 -17.95 27.79 -28.04
CA THR A 8 -18.80 26.75 -27.45
C THR A 8 -18.02 25.44 -27.31
N PHE A 9 -17.24 25.08 -28.33
CA PHE A 9 -16.37 23.90 -28.31
C PHE A 9 -15.24 24.02 -27.28
N LEU A 10 -14.55 25.16 -27.20
CA LEU A 10 -13.53 25.43 -26.18
C LEU A 10 -14.11 25.40 -24.75
N GLY A 11 -15.33 25.94 -24.57
CA GLY A 11 -16.05 25.92 -23.30
C GLY A 11 -16.41 24.49 -22.86
N LEU A 12 -17.01 23.71 -23.76
CA LEU A 12 -17.34 22.30 -23.51
C LEU A 12 -16.09 21.46 -23.23
N PHE A 13 -15.00 21.68 -23.99
CA PHE A 13 -13.74 21.00 -23.79
C PHE A 13 -13.11 21.34 -22.43
N SER A 14 -13.12 22.63 -22.05
CA SER A 14 -12.59 23.08 -20.75
C SER A 14 -13.41 22.52 -19.59
N ALA A 15 -14.75 22.48 -19.72
CA ALA A 15 -15.63 21.86 -18.73
C ALA A 15 -15.37 20.35 -18.59
N LEU A 16 -15.17 19.64 -19.70
CA LEU A 16 -14.82 18.21 -19.70
C LEU A 16 -13.48 17.97 -18.98
N VAL A 17 -12.46 18.79 -19.26
CA VAL A 17 -11.16 18.69 -18.60
C VAL A 17 -11.27 18.97 -17.11
N ALA A 18 -11.99 20.02 -16.72
CA ALA A 18 -12.23 20.35 -15.32
C ALA A 18 -12.94 19.20 -14.59
N ALA A 19 -13.94 18.58 -15.23
CA ALA A 19 -14.61 17.40 -14.69
C ALA A 19 -13.64 16.21 -14.54
N VAL A 20 -12.80 15.91 -15.54
CA VAL A 20 -11.80 14.83 -15.46
C VAL A 20 -10.80 15.08 -14.31
N LEU A 21 -10.33 16.31 -14.14
CA LEU A 21 -9.43 16.67 -13.04
C LEU A 21 -10.13 16.55 -11.69
N PHE A 22 -11.36 17.05 -11.57
CA PHE A 22 -12.17 16.97 -10.35
C PHE A 22 -12.46 15.51 -9.95
N PHE A 23 -12.91 14.67 -10.89
CA PHE A 23 -13.11 13.25 -10.63
C PHE A 23 -11.80 12.51 -10.35
N SER A 24 -10.68 12.94 -10.94
CA SER A 24 -9.34 12.40 -10.60
C SER A 24 -8.96 12.72 -9.17
N LEU A 25 -9.20 13.95 -8.71
CA LEU A 25 -9.00 14.35 -7.32
C LEU A 25 -9.92 13.57 -6.36
N ILE A 26 -11.18 13.36 -6.72
CA ILE A 26 -12.12 12.52 -5.96
C ILE A 26 -11.66 11.06 -5.94
N ALA A 27 -11.12 10.52 -7.03
CA ALA A 27 -10.62 9.15 -7.10
C ALA A 27 -9.34 8.92 -6.27
N ILE A 28 -8.54 9.97 -6.04
CA ILE A 28 -7.46 9.94 -5.04
C ILE A 28 -8.07 9.82 -3.63
N TRP A 29 -9.22 10.45 -3.41
CA TRP A 29 -9.92 10.54 -2.14
C TRP A 29 -10.79 9.31 -1.81
N ARG A 30 -11.43 8.70 -2.81
CA ARG A 30 -12.33 7.55 -2.69
C ARG A 30 -11.77 6.33 -3.42
N GLU A 31 -11.80 5.18 -2.74
CA GLU A 31 -11.19 3.90 -3.12
C GLU A 31 -11.19 3.52 -4.63
N LYS A 32 -10.03 2.96 -5.02
CA LYS A 32 -9.53 2.27 -6.24
C LYS A 32 -10.37 2.08 -7.52
N GLN A 33 -11.70 2.13 -7.52
CA GLN A 33 -12.53 1.71 -8.66
C GLN A 33 -12.65 2.75 -9.79
N TRP A 34 -12.31 4.03 -9.54
CA TRP A 34 -12.53 5.12 -10.50
C TRP A 34 -11.41 5.34 -11.53
N THR A 35 -10.21 4.81 -11.28
CA THR A 35 -9.01 5.04 -12.12
C THR A 35 -9.18 4.57 -13.57
N GLY A 36 -9.83 3.42 -13.79
CA GLY A 36 -10.10 2.91 -15.14
C GLY A 36 -11.11 3.77 -15.92
N ARG A 37 -12.13 4.31 -15.26
CA ARG A 37 -13.16 5.15 -15.89
C ARG A 37 -12.60 6.52 -16.30
N LEU A 38 -11.77 7.11 -15.45
CA LEU A 38 -11.10 8.38 -15.72
C LEU A 38 -10.21 8.34 -16.97
N ARG A 39 -9.48 7.23 -17.14
CA ARG A 39 -8.61 7.03 -18.30
C ARG A 39 -9.39 6.82 -19.60
N MET A 40 -10.58 6.21 -19.51
CA MET A 40 -11.49 6.10 -20.65
C MET A 40 -12.02 7.49 -21.06
N MET A 41 -12.38 8.34 -20.09
CA MET A 41 -12.83 9.71 -20.37
C MET A 41 -11.73 10.58 -21.01
N SER A 42 -10.47 10.47 -20.57
CA SER A 42 -9.37 11.18 -21.24
C SER A 42 -9.15 10.69 -22.67
N GLY A 43 -9.40 9.41 -22.95
CA GLY A 43 -9.38 8.86 -24.30
C GLY A 43 -10.36 9.58 -25.25
N CYS A 44 -11.57 9.90 -24.78
CA CYS A 44 -12.54 10.66 -25.59
C CYS A 44 -12.02 12.06 -25.96
N ALA A 45 -11.40 12.76 -25.01
CA ALA A 45 -10.83 14.08 -25.27
C ALA A 45 -9.67 14.02 -26.28
N GLN A 46 -8.84 12.99 -26.20
CA GLN A 46 -7.75 12.74 -27.17
C GLN A 46 -8.28 12.38 -28.56
N PHE A 47 -9.38 11.63 -28.64
CA PHE A 47 -10.02 11.30 -29.91
C PHE A 47 -10.54 12.54 -30.64
N ILE A 48 -11.26 13.39 -29.92
CA ILE A 48 -11.81 14.64 -30.47
C ILE A 48 -10.68 15.55 -30.96
N HIS A 49 -9.61 15.70 -30.15
CA HIS A 49 -8.44 16.49 -30.53
C HIS A 49 -7.69 15.92 -31.73
N GLY A 50 -7.45 14.60 -31.75
CA GLY A 50 -6.79 13.92 -32.86
C GLY A 50 -7.58 14.05 -34.16
N GLY A 51 -8.91 13.85 -34.11
CA GLY A 51 -9.79 14.04 -35.26
C GLY A 51 -9.75 15.47 -35.81
N ALA A 52 -9.82 16.47 -34.92
CA ALA A 52 -9.69 17.88 -35.32
C ALA A 52 -8.33 18.19 -35.94
N ALA A 53 -7.24 17.63 -35.38
CA ALA A 53 -5.89 17.82 -35.91
C ALA A 53 -5.68 17.16 -37.29
N ILE A 54 -6.26 15.98 -37.52
CA ILE A 54 -6.19 15.28 -38.82
C ILE A 54 -6.99 16.02 -39.88
N HIS A 55 -8.19 16.49 -39.53
CA HIS A 55 -8.99 17.31 -40.43
C HIS A 55 -8.21 18.55 -40.85
N LEU A 56 -7.63 19.27 -39.88
CA LEU A 56 -6.79 20.43 -40.15
C LEU A 56 -5.55 20.09 -41.00
N TYR A 57 -4.88 18.97 -40.70
CA TYR A 57 -3.74 18.49 -41.50
C TYR A 57 -4.13 18.21 -42.95
N SER A 58 -5.27 17.54 -43.19
CA SER A 58 -5.77 17.24 -44.54
C SER A 58 -6.02 18.51 -45.34
N VAL A 59 -6.65 19.51 -44.71
CA VAL A 59 -6.88 20.82 -45.31
C VAL A 59 -5.54 21.49 -45.64
N LEU A 60 -4.64 21.61 -44.67
CA LEU A 60 -3.33 22.24 -44.87
C LEU A 60 -2.53 21.54 -45.99
N ARG A 61 -2.54 20.21 -46.02
CA ARG A 61 -1.82 19.43 -47.04
C ARG A 61 -2.39 19.67 -48.44
N LYS A 62 -3.71 19.77 -48.59
CA LYS A 62 -4.36 20.10 -49.88
C LYS A 62 -4.02 21.52 -50.31
N THR A 63 -4.01 22.48 -49.38
CA THR A 63 -3.73 23.89 -49.69
C THR A 63 -2.29 24.15 -50.11
N PHE A 64 -1.33 23.38 -49.59
CA PHE A 64 0.10 23.63 -49.80
C PHE A 64 0.81 22.55 -50.63
N GLY A 65 0.11 21.50 -51.08
CA GLY A 65 0.70 20.29 -51.65
C GLY A 65 1.44 20.40 -52.99
N SER A 66 1.42 21.55 -53.67
CA SER A 66 2.11 21.78 -54.94
C SER A 66 3.20 22.86 -54.80
N ASP A 67 4.42 22.39 -54.55
CA ASP A 67 5.73 22.95 -54.90
C ASP A 67 6.31 24.26 -54.31
N GLU A 68 5.58 25.10 -53.57
CA GLU A 68 6.21 26.25 -52.89
C GLU A 68 5.82 26.37 -51.41
N PHE A 69 6.41 25.50 -50.59
CA PHE A 69 6.33 25.66 -49.14
C PHE A 69 7.38 26.67 -48.65
N ALA A 70 6.91 27.82 -48.17
CA ALA A 70 7.69 28.61 -47.22
C ALA A 70 8.10 27.70 -46.03
N PRO A 71 9.34 27.81 -45.50
CA PRO A 71 9.84 26.92 -44.45
C PRO A 71 8.91 26.86 -43.22
N ASN A 72 8.22 27.96 -42.91
CA ASN A 72 7.31 28.07 -41.76
C ASN A 72 6.00 27.27 -41.94
N SER A 73 5.49 27.09 -43.17
CA SER A 73 4.27 26.32 -43.37
C SER A 73 4.51 24.81 -43.26
N ARG A 74 5.71 24.32 -43.61
CA ARG A 74 6.10 22.92 -43.34
C ARG A 74 6.04 22.61 -41.85
N ALA A 75 6.49 23.54 -41.01
CA ALA A 75 6.51 23.33 -39.57
C ALA A 75 5.10 23.17 -39.00
N LEU A 76 4.15 23.98 -39.46
CA LEU A 76 2.75 23.89 -39.07
C LEU A 76 2.08 22.57 -39.53
N VAL A 77 2.33 22.16 -40.78
CA VAL A 77 1.79 20.90 -41.34
C VAL A 77 2.35 19.68 -40.59
N ILE A 78 3.64 19.66 -40.31
CA ILE A 78 4.27 18.57 -39.55
C ILE A 78 3.74 18.55 -38.11
N SER A 79 3.66 19.71 -37.43
CA SER A 79 3.13 19.81 -36.07
C SER A 79 1.70 19.27 -35.98
N THR A 80 0.81 19.68 -36.89
CA THR A 80 -0.59 19.22 -36.94
C THR A 80 -0.72 17.73 -37.28
N GLY A 81 0.12 17.24 -38.20
CA GLY A 81 0.22 15.80 -38.50
C GLY A 81 0.62 14.96 -37.27
N ILE A 82 1.64 15.39 -36.53
CA ILE A 82 2.08 14.72 -35.30
C ILE A 82 0.94 14.66 -34.27
N LYS A 83 0.21 15.76 -34.07
CA LYS A 83 -0.95 15.79 -33.14
C LYS A 83 -2.04 14.81 -33.53
N GLY A 84 -2.35 14.74 -34.82
CA GLY A 84 -3.33 13.81 -35.35
C GLY A 84 -2.97 12.35 -35.06
N ILE A 85 -1.72 11.98 -35.40
CA ILE A 85 -1.21 10.61 -35.19
C ILE A 85 -1.18 10.27 -33.70
N VAL A 86 -0.62 11.16 -32.86
CA VAL A 86 -0.52 10.94 -31.41
C VAL A 86 -1.92 10.84 -30.78
N GLY A 87 -2.88 11.65 -31.23
CA GLY A 87 -4.27 11.58 -30.77
C GLY A 87 -4.90 10.20 -31.03
N ILE A 88 -4.74 9.65 -32.23
CA ILE A 88 -5.23 8.29 -32.56
C ILE A 88 -4.55 7.23 -31.68
N LEU A 89 -3.22 7.28 -31.58
CA LEU A 89 -2.46 6.29 -30.80
C LEU A 89 -2.84 6.34 -29.32
N ALA A 90 -3.07 7.54 -28.77
CA ALA A 90 -3.45 7.73 -27.38
C ALA A 90 -4.85 7.18 -27.07
N VAL A 91 -5.77 7.18 -28.05
CA VAL A 91 -7.09 6.54 -27.93
C VAL A 91 -6.98 5.03 -27.89
N ALA A 92 -6.25 4.44 -28.85
CA ALA A 92 -6.00 2.99 -28.88
C ALA A 92 -5.33 2.52 -27.58
N TRP A 93 -4.37 3.31 -27.09
CA TRP A 93 -3.71 3.09 -25.81
C TRP A 93 -4.70 3.16 -24.63
N SER A 94 -5.51 4.22 -24.54
CA SER A 94 -6.50 4.39 -23.47
C SER A 94 -7.49 3.22 -23.40
N ILE A 95 -7.94 2.70 -24.55
CA ILE A 95 -8.79 1.50 -24.64
C ILE A 95 -8.06 0.26 -24.13
N ALA A 96 -6.80 0.05 -24.55
CA ALA A 96 -5.99 -1.08 -24.08
C ALA A 96 -5.78 -1.04 -22.56
N VAL A 97 -5.50 0.13 -21.99
CA VAL A 97 -5.36 0.29 -20.53
C VAL A 97 -6.69 0.02 -19.83
N ALA A 98 -7.80 0.57 -20.32
CA ALA A 98 -9.12 0.33 -19.76
C ALA A 98 -9.47 -1.16 -19.75
N TYR A 99 -9.16 -1.88 -20.83
CA TYR A 99 -9.33 -3.33 -20.91
C TYR A 99 -8.46 -4.08 -19.90
N ILE A 100 -7.16 -3.75 -19.80
CA ILE A 100 -6.23 -4.38 -18.84
C ILE A 100 -6.69 -4.15 -17.40
N VAL A 101 -7.05 -2.91 -17.05
CA VAL A 101 -7.52 -2.54 -15.71
C VAL A 101 -8.84 -3.25 -15.39
N ARG A 102 -9.82 -3.27 -16.32
CA ARG A 102 -11.10 -3.97 -16.12
C ARG A 102 -10.92 -5.47 -15.93
N LYS A 103 -10.06 -6.10 -16.74
CA LYS A 103 -9.73 -7.54 -16.63
C LYS A 103 -8.99 -7.87 -15.33
N HIS A 104 -8.17 -6.95 -14.84
CA HIS A 104 -7.46 -7.12 -13.57
C HIS A 104 -8.40 -6.93 -12.36
N LEU A 105 -9.32 -5.95 -12.42
CA LEU A 105 -10.31 -5.71 -11.38
C LEU A 105 -11.35 -6.84 -11.30
N SER A 106 -11.86 -7.34 -12.43
CA SER A 106 -12.84 -8.44 -12.45
C SER A 106 -12.27 -9.73 -11.85
N ARG A 107 -10.98 -10.01 -12.08
CA ARG A 107 -10.29 -11.17 -11.48
C ARG A 107 -10.05 -11.03 -9.97
N HIS A 108 -10.00 -9.80 -9.44
CA HIS A 108 -9.79 -9.57 -8.01
C HIS A 108 -11.07 -9.64 -7.18
N GLN A 109 -12.25 -9.51 -7.79
CA GLN A 109 -13.52 -9.51 -7.08
C GLN A 109 -13.95 -10.90 -6.58
N VAL A 110 -13.31 -11.98 -7.05
CA VAL A 110 -13.67 -13.38 -6.73
C VAL A 110 -12.71 -14.06 -5.75
N SER A 111 -11.64 -13.39 -5.27
CA SER A 111 -10.69 -14.04 -4.35
C SER A 111 -10.21 -13.11 -3.24
N THR A 112 -10.86 -13.21 -2.09
CA THR A 112 -10.40 -12.73 -0.78
C THR A 112 -9.15 -13.47 -0.27
N TYR A 113 -8.58 -14.43 -1.03
CA TYR A 113 -7.56 -15.37 -0.55
C TYR A 113 -6.14 -15.15 -1.09
N TYR A 114 -5.89 -14.22 -2.02
CA TYR A 114 -4.55 -14.05 -2.63
C TYR A 114 -3.94 -12.66 -2.43
N LYS A 115 -3.29 -12.47 -1.27
CA LYS A 115 -2.51 -11.28 -0.89
C LYS A 115 -1.12 -11.20 -1.59
N THR A 116 -0.66 -12.29 -2.18
CA THR A 116 0.70 -12.45 -2.75
C THR A 116 0.84 -12.08 -4.24
N LYS A 117 -0.26 -11.84 -4.97
CA LYS A 117 -0.21 -11.58 -6.43
C LYS A 117 -0.06 -10.11 -6.84
N THR A 118 0.10 -9.19 -5.87
CA THR A 118 0.24 -7.74 -6.09
C THR A 118 1.54 -7.33 -6.79
N LYS A 119 2.60 -8.16 -6.77
CA LYS A 119 3.88 -7.85 -7.44
C LYS A 119 3.87 -8.02 -8.97
N LYS A 120 3.01 -8.87 -9.54
CA LYS A 120 2.87 -8.96 -11.01
C LYS A 120 2.09 -7.77 -11.58
N ALA A 121 1.15 -7.22 -10.81
CA ALA A 121 0.39 -6.03 -11.19
C ALA A 121 1.28 -4.78 -11.31
N SER A 122 2.31 -4.64 -10.46
CA SER A 122 3.17 -3.45 -10.45
C SER A 122 4.01 -3.26 -11.71
N ARG A 123 4.40 -4.36 -12.38
CA ARG A 123 5.15 -4.28 -13.65
C ARG A 123 4.26 -3.72 -14.76
N GLY A 124 2.98 -4.10 -14.79
CA GLY A 124 1.99 -3.55 -15.72
C GLY A 124 1.88 -2.04 -15.61
N TYR A 125 1.70 -1.52 -14.39
CA TYR A 125 1.62 -0.06 -14.16
C TYR A 125 2.88 0.70 -14.58
N PHE A 126 4.06 0.09 -14.47
CA PHE A 126 5.31 0.70 -14.93
C PHE A 126 5.35 0.93 -16.44
N TYR A 127 4.95 -0.07 -17.22
CA TYR A 127 4.80 0.10 -18.67
C TYR A 127 3.73 1.14 -19.01
N LEU A 128 2.65 1.23 -18.21
CA LEU A 128 1.63 2.24 -18.41
C LEU A 128 2.19 3.66 -18.34
N PHE A 129 2.98 3.93 -17.31
CA PHE A 129 3.63 5.22 -17.12
C PHE A 129 4.65 5.56 -18.22
N LEU A 130 5.47 4.60 -18.64
CA LEU A 130 6.47 4.85 -19.69
C LEU A 130 5.83 5.28 -21.02
N VAL A 131 4.73 4.64 -21.41
CA VAL A 131 4.02 5.02 -22.62
C VAL A 131 3.35 6.40 -22.46
N ASP A 132 2.82 6.72 -21.28
CA ASP A 132 2.25 8.05 -21.03
C ASP A 132 3.32 9.15 -21.14
N VAL A 133 4.52 8.92 -20.59
CA VAL A 133 5.67 9.83 -20.73
C VAL A 133 6.07 10.00 -22.20
N ALA A 134 6.08 8.91 -22.98
CA ALA A 134 6.39 8.98 -24.41
C ALA A 134 5.34 9.80 -25.19
N ILE A 135 4.04 9.62 -24.91
CA ILE A 135 2.97 10.40 -25.53
C ILE A 135 3.10 11.88 -25.15
N ILE A 136 3.38 12.20 -23.88
CA ILE A 136 3.61 13.58 -23.41
C ILE A 136 4.80 14.21 -24.15
N ALA A 137 5.91 13.48 -24.30
CA ALA A 137 7.09 13.97 -25.02
C ALA A 137 6.77 14.29 -26.49
N CYS A 138 6.03 13.41 -27.19
CA CYS A 138 5.61 13.64 -28.57
C CYS A 138 4.71 14.88 -28.71
N LEU A 139 3.77 15.09 -27.79
CA LEU A 139 2.93 16.29 -27.77
C LEU A 139 3.73 17.55 -27.49
N ALA A 140 4.71 17.48 -26.58
CA ALA A 140 5.57 18.61 -26.24
C ALA A 140 6.43 19.05 -27.45
N VAL A 141 7.03 18.09 -28.16
CA VAL A 141 7.77 18.35 -29.40
C VAL A 141 6.86 18.98 -30.45
N SER A 142 5.64 18.47 -30.62
CA SER A 142 4.68 19.06 -31.56
C SER A 142 4.32 20.51 -31.21
N VAL A 143 4.08 20.82 -29.93
CA VAL A 143 3.79 22.19 -29.48
C VAL A 143 5.00 23.11 -29.67
N ALA A 144 6.20 22.64 -29.33
CA ALA A 144 7.43 23.40 -29.51
C ALA A 144 7.66 23.73 -30.99
N TYR A 145 7.45 22.76 -31.87
CA TYR A 145 7.58 22.94 -33.31
C TYR A 145 6.48 23.84 -33.91
N GLY A 146 5.26 23.81 -33.34
CA GLY A 146 4.19 24.73 -33.72
C GLY A 146 4.43 26.17 -33.26
N ARG A 147 5.06 26.37 -32.09
CA ARG A 147 5.35 27.70 -31.53
C ARG A 147 6.32 28.52 -32.34
N THR A 148 7.23 27.89 -33.09
CA THR A 148 8.14 28.63 -33.98
C THR A 148 7.39 29.32 -35.14
N SER A 149 6.16 28.90 -35.41
CA SER A 149 5.35 29.35 -36.57
C SER A 149 4.11 30.15 -36.18
N LEU A 150 3.83 30.32 -34.88
CA LEU A 150 2.62 30.96 -34.37
C LEU A 150 2.97 31.99 -33.28
N PRO A 151 2.30 33.15 -33.26
CA PRO A 151 2.42 34.07 -32.14
C PRO A 151 1.98 33.40 -30.82
N PRO A 152 2.58 33.77 -29.68
CA PRO A 152 2.30 33.11 -28.40
C PRO A 152 0.89 33.40 -27.85
N ASP A 153 0.27 34.51 -28.26
CA ASP A 153 -0.95 35.05 -27.65
C ASP A 153 -2.12 35.15 -28.62
N LEU A 154 -3.35 34.93 -28.11
CA LEU A 154 -4.61 35.00 -28.86
C LEU A 154 -4.88 36.38 -29.48
N LEU A 155 -4.44 37.44 -28.79
CA LEU A 155 -4.56 38.83 -29.25
C LEU A 155 -3.61 39.11 -30.43
N GLY A 156 -2.51 38.37 -30.55
CA GLY A 156 -1.55 38.52 -31.65
C GLY A 156 -2.03 37.98 -32.99
N CYS A 157 -3.23 37.37 -33.06
CA CYS A 157 -3.83 36.99 -34.34
C CYS A 157 -4.39 38.20 -35.10
N ASP A 158 -4.71 39.30 -34.41
CA ASP A 158 -5.26 40.49 -35.06
C ASP A 158 -4.12 41.34 -35.69
N ASP A 159 -2.91 41.25 -35.14
CA ASP A 159 -1.69 41.97 -35.61
C ASP A 159 -0.73 41.08 -36.42
N LEU A 160 -1.26 40.07 -37.12
CA LEU A 160 -0.42 39.12 -37.88
C LEU A 160 0.37 39.86 -38.98
N PRO A 161 1.70 39.70 -39.04
CA PRO A 161 2.49 40.30 -40.11
C PRO A 161 2.02 39.77 -41.47
N LEU A 162 1.99 40.67 -42.47
CA LEU A 162 1.49 40.42 -43.84
C LEU A 162 1.88 39.06 -44.47
N PRO A 163 3.12 38.53 -44.31
CA PRO A 163 3.49 37.22 -44.83
C PRO A 163 2.71 36.06 -44.19
N SER A 164 2.42 36.16 -42.90
CA SER A 164 1.67 35.16 -42.13
C SER A 164 0.16 35.30 -42.36
N ALA A 165 -0.35 36.53 -42.51
CA ALA A 165 -1.76 36.76 -42.84
C ALA A 165 -2.17 36.09 -44.15
N ARG A 166 -1.31 36.15 -45.19
CA ARG A 166 -1.54 35.44 -46.47
C ARG A 166 -1.64 33.92 -46.30
N LEU A 167 -0.86 33.35 -45.38
CA LEU A 167 -0.92 31.92 -45.07
C LEU A 167 -2.28 31.55 -44.49
N PHE A 168 -2.74 32.27 -43.46
CA PHE A 168 -4.02 32.00 -42.82
C PHE A 168 -5.21 32.28 -43.75
N PHE A 169 -5.12 33.28 -44.60
CA PHE A 169 -6.14 33.57 -45.62
C PHE A 169 -6.31 32.42 -46.62
N ARG A 170 -5.21 31.84 -47.12
CA ARG A 170 -5.26 30.66 -48.01
C ARG A 170 -5.89 29.44 -47.33
N ILE A 171 -5.62 29.27 -46.03
CA ILE A 171 -6.20 28.18 -45.24
C ILE A 171 -7.69 28.41 -45.00
N GLY A 172 -8.11 29.63 -44.66
CA GLY A 172 -9.52 30.00 -44.49
C GLY A 172 -10.33 29.74 -45.75
N ARG A 173 -9.81 30.13 -46.92
CA ARG A 173 -10.44 29.83 -48.22
C ARG A 173 -10.59 28.32 -48.45
N ALA A 174 -9.57 27.53 -48.11
CA ALA A 174 -9.64 26.06 -48.24
C ALA A 174 -10.63 25.40 -47.27
N LEU A 175 -10.99 26.08 -46.18
CA LEU A 175 -12.04 25.68 -45.24
C LEU A 175 -13.45 26.14 -45.67
N GLY A 176 -13.58 26.77 -46.84
CA GLY A 176 -14.84 27.31 -47.34
C GLY A 176 -15.26 28.62 -46.67
N GLU A 177 -14.32 29.37 -46.08
CA GLU A 177 -14.59 30.70 -45.55
C GLU A 177 -14.25 31.75 -46.62
N GLU A 178 -15.29 32.41 -47.12
CA GLU A 178 -15.18 33.53 -48.05
C GLU A 178 -15.31 34.85 -47.28
N GLY A 179 -14.40 35.81 -47.53
CA GLY A 179 -14.40 37.15 -46.92
C GLY A 179 -13.06 37.56 -46.30
N GLU A 180 -12.89 38.87 -46.07
CA GLU A 180 -11.69 39.45 -45.43
C GLU A 180 -11.49 38.96 -43.98
N ASP A 181 -12.56 38.51 -43.32
CA ASP A 181 -12.54 38.00 -41.94
C ASP A 181 -12.00 36.55 -41.80
N ALA A 182 -11.62 35.89 -42.90
CA ALA A 182 -11.16 34.49 -42.89
C ALA A 182 -9.79 34.29 -42.21
N SER A 183 -8.94 35.31 -42.18
CA SER A 183 -7.58 35.22 -41.62
C SER A 183 -7.56 35.14 -40.07
N PRO A 184 -8.21 36.06 -39.33
CA PRO A 184 -8.26 36.00 -37.87
C PRO A 184 -8.94 34.73 -37.35
N GLY A 185 -10.03 34.30 -37.99
CA GLY A 185 -10.75 33.08 -37.61
C GLY A 185 -9.90 31.81 -37.72
N THR A 186 -9.11 31.72 -38.79
CA THR A 186 -8.22 30.57 -39.02
C THR A 186 -7.03 30.55 -38.06
N CYS A 187 -6.41 31.71 -37.80
CA CYS A 187 -5.36 31.83 -36.78
C CYS A 187 -5.86 31.38 -35.40
N ARG A 188 -7.03 31.88 -34.99
CA ARG A 188 -7.65 31.51 -33.70
C ARG A 188 -7.96 30.02 -33.60
N ARG A 189 -8.39 29.37 -34.68
CA ARG A 189 -8.60 27.90 -34.71
C ARG A 189 -7.29 27.13 -34.53
N VAL A 190 -6.24 27.51 -35.24
CA VAL A 190 -4.92 26.88 -35.11
C VAL A 190 -4.40 27.06 -33.69
N LEU A 191 -4.52 28.25 -33.11
CA LEU A 191 -4.12 28.53 -31.74
C LEU A 191 -4.98 27.78 -30.72
N ALA A 192 -6.30 27.65 -30.95
CA ALA A 192 -7.17 26.83 -30.13
C ALA A 192 -6.72 25.35 -30.09
N THR A 193 -6.32 24.78 -31.24
CA THR A 193 -5.77 23.41 -31.25
C THR A 193 -4.45 23.29 -30.50
N GLN A 194 -3.60 24.33 -30.51
CA GLN A 194 -2.38 24.39 -29.68
C GLN A 194 -2.73 24.41 -28.19
N MET A 195 -3.64 25.29 -27.77
CA MET A 195 -4.08 25.39 -26.38
C MET A 195 -4.71 24.09 -25.87
N MET A 196 -5.56 23.44 -26.66
CA MET A 196 -6.09 22.12 -26.30
C MET A 196 -4.99 21.08 -26.15
N THR A 197 -3.95 21.13 -26.97
CA THR A 197 -2.79 20.22 -26.84
C THR A 197 -2.08 20.43 -25.50
N ILE A 198 -1.87 21.69 -25.10
CA ILE A 198 -1.24 22.05 -23.82
C ILE A 198 -2.09 21.56 -22.64
N ILE A 199 -3.40 21.77 -22.71
CA ILE A 199 -4.34 21.31 -21.68
C ILE A 199 -4.33 19.78 -21.57
N LEU A 200 -4.33 19.05 -22.69
CA LEU A 200 -4.22 17.59 -22.70
C LEU A 200 -2.92 17.09 -22.08
N MET A 201 -1.79 17.74 -22.38
CA MET A 201 -0.51 17.42 -21.73
C MET A 201 -0.59 17.60 -20.22
N ALA A 202 -1.16 18.70 -19.74
CA ALA A 202 -1.34 18.95 -18.31
C ALA A 202 -2.20 17.86 -17.64
N VAL A 203 -3.30 17.46 -18.27
CA VAL A 203 -4.16 16.36 -17.78
C VAL A 203 -3.39 15.04 -17.71
N MET A 204 -2.61 14.69 -18.74
CA MET A 204 -1.83 13.46 -18.74
C MET A 204 -0.71 13.46 -17.70
N VAL A 205 -0.05 14.61 -17.48
CA VAL A 205 0.97 14.76 -16.42
C VAL A 205 0.35 14.54 -15.05
N VAL A 206 -0.79 15.16 -14.78
CA VAL A 206 -1.53 14.98 -13.53
C VAL A 206 -1.91 13.50 -13.36
N GLN A 207 -2.54 12.89 -14.36
CA GLN A 207 -2.91 11.47 -14.31
C GLN A 207 -1.71 10.56 -14.06
N SER A 208 -0.58 10.78 -14.76
CA SER A 208 0.65 10.01 -14.57
C SER A 208 1.20 10.15 -13.15
N ALA A 209 1.17 11.36 -12.58
CA ALA A 209 1.57 11.60 -11.20
C ALA A 209 0.69 10.85 -10.19
N LEU A 210 -0.61 10.68 -10.48
CA LEU A 210 -1.52 9.89 -9.65
C LEU A 210 -1.24 8.38 -9.71
N PHE A 211 -0.62 7.90 -10.79
CA PHE A 211 -0.21 6.50 -10.90
C PHE A 211 1.12 6.20 -10.20
N LEU A 212 1.98 7.21 -9.95
CA LEU A 212 3.29 7.04 -9.30
C LEU A 212 3.26 6.26 -7.97
N PRO A 213 2.29 6.45 -7.05
CA PRO A 213 2.24 5.69 -5.80
C PRO A 213 2.01 4.18 -6.00
N PHE A 214 1.43 3.78 -7.13
CA PHE A 214 1.14 2.39 -7.47
C PHE A 214 2.29 1.70 -8.20
N MET A 215 3.33 2.46 -8.57
CA MET A 215 4.51 1.98 -9.24
C MET A 215 5.47 1.33 -8.22
N ASN A 216 5.99 0.14 -8.53
CA ASN A 216 7.15 -0.40 -7.82
C ASN A 216 8.41 0.25 -8.38
N LEU A 217 8.58 1.53 -8.05
CA LEU A 217 9.82 2.26 -8.34
C LEU A 217 10.99 1.61 -7.56
N PRO A 218 12.23 1.68 -8.10
CA PRO A 218 13.44 1.36 -7.35
C PRO A 218 13.43 2.06 -5.99
N VAL A 219 13.98 1.41 -4.96
CA VAL A 219 13.93 1.86 -3.56
C VAL A 219 14.41 3.32 -3.41
N SER A 220 15.43 3.72 -4.18
CA SER A 220 15.97 5.08 -4.24
C SER A 220 14.93 6.13 -4.66
N LEU A 221 14.20 5.88 -5.75
CA LEU A 221 13.14 6.78 -6.22
C LEU A 221 11.90 6.75 -5.31
N ARG A 222 11.56 5.58 -4.76
CA ARG A 222 10.41 5.43 -3.85
C ARG A 222 10.62 6.23 -2.56
N ALA A 223 11.82 6.21 -2.00
CA ALA A 223 12.16 6.99 -0.81
C ALA A 223 11.99 8.50 -1.09
N GLY A 224 12.57 9.01 -2.18
CA GLY A 224 12.45 10.42 -2.57
C GLY A 224 10.99 10.87 -2.75
N LEU A 225 10.19 10.07 -3.46
CA LEU A 225 8.76 10.36 -3.70
C LEU A 225 7.94 10.31 -2.41
N PHE A 226 8.24 9.37 -1.51
CA PHE A 226 7.58 9.29 -0.21
C PHE A 226 7.88 10.53 0.65
N PHE A 227 9.12 11.00 0.66
CA PHE A 227 9.49 12.24 1.35
C PHE A 227 8.83 13.47 0.73
N ALA A 228 8.77 13.57 -0.60
CA ALA A 228 8.08 14.67 -1.30
C ALA A 228 6.57 14.70 -1.01
N VAL A 229 5.88 13.55 -1.06
CA VAL A 229 4.45 13.45 -0.72
C VAL A 229 4.20 13.75 0.75
N ARG A 230 5.09 13.29 1.64
CA ARG A 230 5.01 13.60 3.07
C ARG A 230 5.19 15.09 3.31
N LEU A 231 6.17 15.72 2.66
CA LEU A 231 6.40 17.17 2.71
C LEU A 231 5.19 17.93 2.20
N LEU A 232 4.62 17.55 1.04
CA LEU A 232 3.39 18.14 0.51
C LEU A 232 2.22 17.98 1.50
N ARG A 233 2.00 16.80 2.08
CA ARG A 233 0.95 16.60 3.09
C ARG A 233 1.16 17.46 4.34
N THR A 234 2.40 17.67 4.75
CA THR A 234 2.75 18.55 5.88
C THR A 234 2.51 20.02 5.52
N LEU A 235 2.90 20.45 4.31
CA LEU A 235 2.68 21.81 3.81
C LEU A 235 1.18 22.12 3.63
N PHE A 236 0.36 21.12 3.27
CA PHE A 236 -1.08 21.30 3.07
C PHE A 236 -1.94 21.05 4.33
N CYS A 237 -1.35 20.85 5.52
CA CYS A 237 -2.07 20.71 6.79
C CYS A 237 -3.24 19.70 6.78
N LEU A 238 -3.15 18.62 5.97
CA LEU A 238 -4.26 17.69 5.70
C LEU A 238 -4.54 16.66 6.81
N ASP A 239 -3.89 16.75 7.97
CA ASP A 239 -4.02 15.77 9.06
C ASP A 239 -4.56 16.42 10.34
N ARG A 240 -5.74 17.05 10.24
CA ARG A 240 -6.43 17.74 11.35
C ARG A 240 -7.42 16.83 12.09
N ASN A 241 -7.16 15.53 12.23
CA ASN A 241 -8.08 14.66 13.00
C ASN A 241 -7.39 13.53 13.76
N LYS A 242 -6.62 13.89 14.79
CA LYS A 242 -6.05 12.93 15.76
C LYS A 242 -6.27 13.41 17.20
N ASN A 243 -7.53 13.61 17.59
CA ASN A 243 -7.91 13.79 19.00
C ASN A 243 -9.17 12.97 19.35
N HIS A 244 -9.19 11.67 19.02
CA HIS A 244 -10.28 10.80 19.44
C HIS A 244 -9.78 9.39 19.79
N TYR A 245 -8.95 9.28 20.85
CA TYR A 245 -8.50 7.98 21.39
C TYR A 245 -8.31 8.08 22.91
N LYS A 246 -9.40 8.34 23.66
CA LYS A 246 -9.37 8.23 25.12
C LYS A 246 -10.49 7.42 25.80
N ASP A 247 -11.52 6.91 25.11
CA ASP A 247 -12.69 6.35 25.82
C ASP A 247 -13.06 4.90 25.44
N ILE A 248 -12.17 3.91 25.63
CA ILE A 248 -12.53 2.48 25.49
C ILE A 248 -12.03 1.64 26.68
N GLU A 249 -12.07 2.19 27.90
CA GLU A 249 -11.78 1.43 29.13
C GLU A 249 -12.92 1.42 30.16
N MET A 250 -14.14 1.83 29.77
CA MET A 250 -15.34 1.73 30.60
C MET A 250 -16.36 0.80 29.96
N GLY A 251 -16.41 -0.46 30.40
CA GLY A 251 -17.41 -1.40 29.90
C GLY A 251 -17.23 -2.80 30.42
N ARG A 252 -17.08 -2.99 31.74
CA ARG A 252 -17.21 -4.30 32.40
C ARG A 252 -17.51 -4.14 33.89
N ASP A 253 -18.63 -3.52 34.20
CA ASP A 253 -19.32 -3.74 35.47
C ASP A 253 -20.42 -4.78 35.22
N MET A 254 -20.22 -5.98 35.78
CA MET A 254 -21.19 -7.07 35.73
C MET A 254 -21.93 -7.15 37.07
N ASP A 255 -23.24 -7.31 36.93
CA ASP A 255 -24.27 -7.50 37.94
C ASP A 255 -23.85 -8.36 39.15
N LYS A 256 -23.98 -7.78 40.34
CA LYS A 256 -23.97 -8.47 41.63
C LYS A 256 -25.41 -8.84 42.00
N LYS A 257 -25.87 -10.03 41.61
CA LYS A 257 -27.00 -10.68 42.28
C LYS A 257 -26.92 -12.20 42.15
N ASP A 258 -27.19 -12.86 43.28
CA ASP A 258 -27.30 -14.31 43.51
C ASP A 258 -26.02 -15.05 43.93
N GLU A 259 -25.59 -14.74 45.15
CA GLU A 259 -24.64 -15.51 45.94
C GLU A 259 -25.37 -16.64 46.71
N LYS A 260 -25.60 -17.76 46.02
CA LYS A 260 -25.88 -19.05 46.66
C LYS A 260 -24.60 -19.88 46.69
N LYS A 261 -24.32 -20.53 47.82
CA LYS A 261 -23.18 -21.40 48.13
C LYS A 261 -22.82 -22.30 46.93
N SER A 262 -21.88 -21.85 46.12
CA SER A 262 -21.43 -22.51 44.90
C SER A 262 -20.00 -22.98 45.12
N LEU A 263 -19.56 -24.06 44.48
CA LEU A 263 -18.15 -24.47 44.49
C LEU A 263 -17.21 -23.29 44.12
N ALA A 264 -17.70 -22.35 43.31
CA ALA A 264 -17.02 -21.10 43.00
C ALA A 264 -16.76 -20.19 44.22
N SER A 265 -17.59 -20.20 45.27
CA SER A 265 -17.30 -19.40 46.47
C SER A 265 -16.13 -19.98 47.29
N VAL A 266 -16.02 -21.31 47.35
CA VAL A 266 -14.91 -21.99 48.04
C VAL A 266 -13.56 -21.68 47.39
N PHE A 267 -13.51 -21.68 46.05
CA PHE A 267 -12.31 -21.33 45.31
C PHE A 267 -11.98 -19.84 45.27
N ARG A 268 -12.82 -18.95 45.83
CA ARG A 268 -12.49 -17.51 45.93
C ARG A 268 -11.52 -17.23 47.08
N GLU A 269 -11.62 -17.98 48.17
CA GLU A 269 -10.70 -17.85 49.30
C GLU A 269 -9.34 -18.44 48.93
N SER A 270 -8.30 -17.60 48.92
CA SER A 270 -6.95 -17.96 48.47
C SER A 270 -6.34 -19.08 49.32
N ASP A 271 -6.56 -19.07 50.62
CA ASP A 271 -6.00 -20.08 51.54
C ASP A 271 -6.62 -21.46 51.32
N ILE A 272 -7.93 -21.51 51.09
CA ILE A 272 -8.62 -22.77 50.78
C ILE A 272 -8.18 -23.28 49.40
N ALA A 273 -8.10 -22.40 48.40
CA ALA A 273 -7.64 -22.78 47.07
C ALA A 273 -6.18 -23.28 47.09
N ALA A 274 -5.30 -22.62 47.85
CA ALA A 274 -3.91 -23.03 48.03
C ALA A 274 -3.81 -24.39 48.74
N ASN A 275 -4.55 -24.58 49.83
CA ASN A 275 -4.54 -25.84 50.59
C ASN A 275 -5.16 -27.01 49.82
N ILE A 276 -6.20 -26.78 49.01
CA ILE A 276 -6.71 -27.80 48.09
C ILE A 276 -5.66 -28.10 47.01
N SER A 277 -5.04 -27.06 46.47
CA SER A 277 -4.07 -27.24 45.39
C SER A 277 -2.80 -27.96 45.81
N SER A 278 -2.34 -27.86 47.07
CA SER A 278 -1.14 -28.57 47.56
C SER A 278 -1.26 -30.08 47.47
N HIS A 279 -2.47 -30.61 47.58
CA HIS A 279 -2.78 -32.02 47.42
C HIS A 279 -3.13 -32.43 45.98
N LEU A 280 -3.13 -31.49 45.03
CA LEU A 280 -3.47 -31.73 43.64
C LEU A 280 -2.27 -31.51 42.73
N HIS A 281 -2.27 -32.18 41.58
CA HIS A 281 -1.39 -31.76 40.50
C HIS A 281 -1.90 -30.47 39.88
N TYR A 282 -0.98 -29.61 39.41
CA TYR A 282 -1.37 -28.37 38.73
C TYR A 282 -2.33 -28.63 37.54
N SER A 283 -2.17 -29.75 36.86
CA SER A 283 -3.09 -30.20 35.81
C SER A 283 -4.52 -30.35 36.30
N ASP A 284 -4.71 -30.83 37.52
CA ASP A 284 -6.01 -31.09 38.12
C ASP A 284 -6.68 -29.76 38.49
N VAL A 285 -5.92 -28.81 39.03
CA VAL A 285 -6.38 -27.44 39.28
C VAL A 285 -6.86 -26.77 37.99
N VAL A 286 -6.11 -26.92 36.89
CA VAL A 286 -6.52 -26.43 35.57
C VAL A 286 -7.78 -27.14 35.08
N ASN A 287 -7.86 -28.46 35.19
CA ASN A 287 -9.05 -29.22 34.78
C ASN A 287 -10.31 -28.83 35.58
N VAL A 288 -10.16 -28.60 36.89
CA VAL A 288 -11.23 -28.07 37.74
C VAL A 288 -11.68 -26.69 37.24
N SER A 289 -10.76 -25.81 36.85
CA SER A 289 -11.09 -24.50 36.26
C SER A 289 -11.86 -24.59 34.93
N LEU A 290 -11.77 -25.71 34.22
CA LEU A 290 -12.49 -25.93 32.96
C LEU A 290 -13.92 -26.43 33.15
N SER A 291 -14.27 -26.97 34.33
CA SER A 291 -15.58 -27.55 34.63
C SER A 291 -16.76 -26.57 34.46
N SER A 292 -16.57 -25.29 34.76
CA SER A 292 -17.58 -24.25 34.53
C SER A 292 -16.98 -22.84 34.46
N LYS A 293 -17.68 -21.91 33.81
CA LYS A 293 -17.26 -20.49 33.76
C LYS A 293 -17.14 -19.86 35.16
N LYS A 294 -18.03 -20.22 36.09
CA LYS A 294 -18.04 -19.71 37.47
C LYS A 294 -16.86 -20.24 38.30
N VAL A 295 -16.54 -21.53 38.15
CA VAL A 295 -15.36 -22.13 38.81
C VAL A 295 -14.08 -21.55 38.20
N ARG A 296 -14.04 -21.35 36.89
CA ARG A 296 -12.90 -20.69 36.23
C ARG A 296 -12.61 -19.31 36.80
N SER A 297 -13.64 -18.47 36.93
CA SER A 297 -13.47 -17.13 37.48
C SER A 297 -13.08 -17.17 38.96
N ALA A 298 -13.62 -18.11 39.74
CA ALA A 298 -13.22 -18.29 41.13
C ALA A 298 -11.76 -18.73 41.30
N VAL A 299 -11.37 -19.79 40.58
CA VAL A 299 -10.03 -20.38 40.66
C VAL A 299 -8.99 -19.39 40.13
N LEU A 300 -9.23 -18.78 38.96
CA LEU A 300 -8.20 -18.01 38.26
C LEU A 300 -8.31 -16.50 38.46
N ALA A 301 -9.51 -15.92 38.60
CA ALA A 301 -9.68 -14.45 38.55
C ALA A 301 -9.58 -13.73 39.90
N GLY A 302 -9.65 -14.45 41.03
CA GLY A 302 -9.60 -13.84 42.37
C GLY A 302 -10.80 -12.91 42.69
N PRO A 303 -11.01 -12.56 43.97
CA PRO A 303 -12.09 -11.66 44.39
C PRO A 303 -11.77 -10.16 44.23
N GLU A 304 -10.49 -9.77 44.08
CA GLU A 304 -10.04 -8.38 43.96
C GLU A 304 -9.26 -8.10 42.66
N LYS A 305 -9.02 -6.81 42.37
CA LYS A 305 -8.19 -6.31 41.25
C LYS A 305 -6.72 -6.79 41.27
N ASP A 306 -6.40 -7.76 42.11
CA ASP A 306 -5.12 -8.43 42.12
C ASP A 306 -4.85 -9.04 40.76
N ARG A 307 -3.60 -8.93 40.32
CA ARG A 307 -3.21 -9.31 38.98
C ARG A 307 -3.49 -10.80 38.85
N HIS A 308 -4.35 -11.15 37.90
CA HIS A 308 -4.67 -12.53 37.51
C HIS A 308 -3.43 -13.45 37.41
N SER A 309 -2.27 -12.90 37.08
CA SER A 309 -0.97 -13.59 37.08
C SER A 309 -0.60 -14.17 38.45
N ASP A 310 -0.76 -13.38 39.51
CA ASP A 310 -0.20 -13.66 40.84
C ASP A 310 -0.97 -14.81 41.49
N ARG A 311 -2.27 -14.93 41.21
CA ARG A 311 -3.09 -16.07 41.65
C ARG A 311 -2.74 -17.36 40.91
N ILE A 312 -2.48 -17.27 39.60
CA ILE A 312 -2.07 -18.44 38.80
C ILE A 312 -0.70 -18.94 39.27
N GLU A 313 0.21 -18.00 39.57
CA GLU A 313 1.52 -18.27 40.14
C GLU A 313 1.40 -18.90 41.53
N LEU A 314 0.58 -18.34 42.43
CA LEU A 314 0.30 -18.93 43.74
C LEU A 314 -0.21 -20.38 43.62
N LEU A 315 -1.22 -20.64 42.78
CA LEU A 315 -1.76 -21.99 42.59
C LEU A 315 -0.74 -22.96 41.97
N ALA A 316 0.15 -22.44 41.12
CA ALA A 316 1.26 -23.22 40.59
C ALA A 316 2.30 -23.52 41.66
N GLU A 317 2.62 -22.56 42.53
CA GLU A 317 3.57 -22.67 43.64
C GLU A 317 3.07 -23.55 44.78
N SER A 318 1.77 -23.57 45.04
CA SER A 318 1.18 -24.43 46.06
C SER A 318 1.00 -25.87 45.57
N SER A 319 0.69 -26.10 44.28
CA SER A 319 0.47 -27.46 43.76
C SER A 319 1.69 -28.38 43.77
N CYS A 320 1.51 -29.70 43.87
CA CYS A 320 2.62 -30.67 43.91
C CYS A 320 3.69 -30.35 44.96
N GLU A 321 3.29 -30.23 46.23
CA GLU A 321 4.19 -29.87 47.33
C GLU A 321 5.43 -30.78 47.41
N GLY A 322 6.61 -30.18 47.61
CA GLY A 322 7.87 -30.91 47.81
C GLY A 322 8.57 -31.45 46.55
N MET A 323 7.98 -31.30 45.35
CA MET A 323 8.64 -31.69 44.09
C MET A 323 9.19 -30.48 43.34
N GLY A 324 10.35 -30.65 42.69
CA GLY A 324 10.86 -29.69 41.72
C GLY A 324 9.81 -29.41 40.62
N LYS A 325 9.71 -28.15 40.22
CA LYS A 325 8.76 -27.68 39.21
C LYS A 325 9.50 -27.15 37.99
N SER A 326 9.00 -27.49 36.82
CA SER A 326 9.45 -26.91 35.55
C SER A 326 8.24 -26.50 34.72
N GLN A 327 8.49 -25.90 33.56
CA GLN A 327 7.42 -25.54 32.62
C GLN A 327 7.43 -26.50 31.44
N CYS A 328 6.26 -26.97 31.04
CA CYS A 328 6.10 -27.73 29.82
C CYS A 328 6.60 -26.90 28.63
N TRP A 329 7.56 -27.44 27.87
CA TRP A 329 8.13 -26.75 26.72
C TRP A 329 7.04 -26.39 25.70
N GLY A 330 6.12 -27.31 25.41
CA GLY A 330 5.05 -27.13 24.41
C GLY A 330 3.98 -26.10 24.77
N CYS A 331 3.43 -26.14 26.00
CA CYS A 331 2.29 -25.29 26.42
C CYS A 331 2.57 -24.31 27.59
N ALA A 332 3.79 -24.30 28.16
CA ALA A 332 4.22 -23.54 29.35
C ALA A 332 3.35 -23.71 30.61
N ARG A 333 2.54 -24.77 30.68
CA ARG A 333 1.93 -25.17 31.96
C ARG A 333 3.01 -25.65 32.91
N VAL A 334 2.87 -25.31 34.19
CA VAL A 334 3.76 -25.79 35.24
C VAL A 334 3.56 -27.30 35.39
N ILE A 335 4.66 -28.04 35.47
CA ILE A 335 4.72 -29.49 35.62
C ILE A 335 5.65 -29.82 36.79
N CYS A 336 5.28 -30.80 37.60
CA CYS A 336 6.16 -31.34 38.63
C CYS A 336 7.05 -32.45 38.06
N LEU A 337 8.11 -32.81 38.79
CA LEU A 337 9.01 -33.91 38.43
C LEU A 337 8.28 -35.24 38.16
N GLY A 338 7.20 -35.56 38.88
CA GLY A 338 6.42 -36.78 38.66
C GLY A 338 5.53 -36.76 37.41
N CYS A 339 5.13 -35.58 36.94
CA CYS A 339 4.25 -35.43 35.77
C CYS A 339 5.00 -35.07 34.48
N LYS A 340 6.32 -34.86 34.54
CA LYS A 340 7.12 -34.52 33.37
C LYS A 340 7.36 -35.76 32.51
N VAL A 341 7.19 -35.59 31.21
CA VAL A 341 7.52 -36.61 30.21
C VAL A 341 8.61 -36.03 29.32
N LEU A 342 9.76 -36.71 29.26
CA LEU A 342 10.84 -36.35 28.36
C LEU A 342 10.51 -36.84 26.96
N LYS A 343 10.63 -35.96 25.97
CA LYS A 343 10.43 -36.31 24.56
C LYS A 343 11.64 -35.88 23.75
N GLU A 344 12.16 -36.82 22.99
CA GLU A 344 13.31 -36.62 22.10
C GLU A 344 12.84 -36.18 20.71
N ASN A 345 13.81 -35.71 19.92
CA ASN A 345 13.62 -35.30 18.53
C ASN A 345 12.60 -34.17 18.35
N VAL A 346 12.44 -33.30 19.35
CA VAL A 346 11.64 -32.08 19.22
C VAL A 346 12.55 -30.97 18.70
N LYS A 347 12.12 -30.33 17.63
CA LYS A 347 12.87 -29.24 16.98
C LYS A 347 12.62 -27.94 17.70
N ASP A 348 13.64 -27.10 17.78
CA ASP A 348 13.47 -25.72 18.17
C ASP A 348 12.51 -24.99 17.22
N THR A 349 11.76 -24.04 17.77
CA THR A 349 10.81 -23.27 16.99
C THR A 349 11.52 -22.26 16.09
N ARG A 350 11.02 -22.11 14.86
CA ARG A 350 11.58 -21.13 13.92
C ARG A 350 11.41 -19.70 14.43
N THR A 351 10.33 -19.43 15.15
CA THR A 351 10.07 -18.11 15.77
C THR A 351 11.15 -17.75 16.78
N MET A 352 11.53 -18.66 17.67
CA MET A 352 12.57 -18.39 18.67
C MET A 352 13.93 -18.18 18.00
N GLN A 353 14.33 -19.09 17.10
CA GLN A 353 15.58 -18.98 16.35
C GLN A 353 15.67 -17.67 15.54
N HIS A 354 14.56 -17.26 14.94
CA HIS A 354 14.48 -15.97 14.25
C HIS A 354 14.67 -14.80 15.21
N MET A 355 14.03 -14.84 16.39
CA MET A 355 14.06 -13.75 17.37
C MET A 355 15.41 -13.57 18.05
N THR A 356 16.20 -14.63 18.20
CA THR A 356 17.57 -14.53 18.74
C THR A 356 18.51 -13.83 17.77
N ASP A 357 18.31 -14.05 16.46
CA ASP A 357 19.17 -13.49 15.42
C ASP A 357 18.66 -12.16 14.86
N CYS A 358 17.37 -11.86 14.96
CA CYS A 358 16.74 -10.70 14.34
C CYS A 358 16.49 -9.57 15.33
N HIS A 359 17.04 -8.40 15.03
CA HIS A 359 16.96 -7.24 15.92
C HIS A 359 16.45 -5.99 15.20
N ALA A 360 15.72 -5.15 15.96
CA ALA A 360 15.22 -3.88 15.46
C ALA A 360 16.28 -2.78 15.60
N ILE A 361 16.43 -1.95 14.56
CA ILE A 361 17.30 -0.76 14.58
C ILE A 361 16.56 0.49 14.13
N CYS A 362 17.05 1.64 14.57
CA CYS A 362 16.51 2.94 14.15
C CYS A 362 16.98 3.31 12.74
N THR A 363 16.20 4.13 12.03
CA THR A 363 16.53 4.59 10.68
C THR A 363 17.92 5.23 10.59
N ARG A 364 18.33 6.02 11.59
CA ARG A 364 19.67 6.63 11.63
C ARG A 364 20.77 5.57 11.68
N CYS A 365 20.63 4.56 12.53
CA CYS A 365 21.60 3.47 12.63
C CYS A 365 21.62 2.56 11.40
N TYR A 366 20.48 2.42 10.73
CA TYR A 366 20.35 1.69 9.47
C TYR A 366 21.10 2.42 8.35
N LEU A 367 20.88 3.72 8.17
CA LEU A 367 21.55 4.53 7.15
C LEU A 367 23.06 4.68 7.36
N LEU A 368 23.53 4.65 8.62
CA LEU A 368 24.94 4.70 8.98
C LEU A 368 25.62 3.32 9.04
N ARG A 369 24.91 2.24 8.72
CA ARG A 369 25.51 0.90 8.68
C ARG A 369 26.16 0.68 7.32
N ALA A 370 27.24 -0.11 7.30
CA ALA A 370 27.76 -0.68 6.07
C ALA A 370 26.62 -1.37 5.29
N PRO A 371 26.67 -1.41 3.95
CA PRO A 371 25.58 -1.90 3.12
C PRO A 371 25.12 -3.28 3.60
N VAL A 372 23.89 -3.30 4.12
CA VAL A 372 23.18 -4.52 4.52
C VAL A 372 22.66 -5.14 3.22
N GLU A 373 22.80 -6.46 3.06
CA GLU A 373 22.21 -7.11 1.89
C GLU A 373 20.69 -6.94 1.92
N PRO A 374 20.03 -6.70 0.77
CA PRO A 374 18.59 -6.72 0.72
C PRO A 374 18.08 -8.10 1.16
N ALA A 375 16.88 -8.13 1.73
CA ALA A 375 16.20 -9.38 2.06
C ALA A 375 16.23 -10.35 0.85
N PRO A 376 16.49 -11.66 1.06
CA PRO A 376 16.41 -12.64 -0.01
C PRO A 376 15.09 -12.53 -0.77
N LEU A 377 15.09 -12.73 -2.09
CA LEU A 377 13.86 -12.53 -2.89
C LEU A 377 12.69 -13.39 -2.38
N GLY A 378 12.96 -14.62 -1.93
CA GLY A 378 11.97 -15.52 -1.33
C GLY A 378 11.36 -14.94 -0.04
N ALA A 379 12.20 -14.37 0.83
CA ALA A 379 11.80 -13.67 2.05
C ALA A 379 10.89 -12.47 1.75
N THR A 380 11.26 -11.63 0.77
CA THR A 380 10.44 -10.49 0.35
C THR A 380 9.13 -10.93 -0.32
N LEU A 381 9.09 -12.09 -0.96
CA LEU A 381 7.90 -12.63 -1.64
C LEU A 381 6.91 -13.30 -0.69
N HIS A 382 7.42 -13.89 0.39
CA HIS A 382 6.64 -14.65 1.36
C HIS A 382 6.96 -14.15 2.78
N PRO A 383 6.52 -12.94 3.13
CA PRO A 383 6.82 -12.36 4.43
C PRO A 383 6.19 -13.15 5.58
N ASP A 384 5.16 -13.97 5.34
CA ASP A 384 4.55 -14.80 6.38
C ASP A 384 5.35 -16.08 6.68
N ASP A 385 6.25 -16.49 5.77
CA ASP A 385 7.04 -17.73 5.86
C ASP A 385 8.42 -17.43 6.41
N ILE A 386 8.58 -17.66 7.71
CA ILE A 386 9.83 -17.40 8.44
C ILE A 386 11.00 -18.25 7.92
N SER A 387 10.70 -19.44 7.41
CA SER A 387 11.71 -20.38 6.88
C SER A 387 12.42 -19.80 5.65
N LYS A 388 11.78 -18.90 4.90
CA LYS A 388 12.37 -18.22 3.75
C LYS A 388 13.24 -17.02 4.13
N GLN A 389 13.17 -16.57 5.38
CA GLN A 389 13.98 -15.46 5.90
C GLN A 389 15.36 -15.94 6.34
N LEU A 390 15.44 -17.13 6.92
CA LEU A 390 16.72 -17.69 7.37
C LEU A 390 17.35 -18.56 6.28
N ARG A 391 18.47 -18.09 5.71
CA ARG A 391 19.25 -18.89 4.73
C ARG A 391 19.89 -20.15 5.33
N THR A 392 20.01 -20.24 6.65
CA THR A 392 20.94 -21.18 7.31
C THR A 392 20.29 -22.09 8.36
N LEU A 393 18.98 -22.36 8.27
CA LEU A 393 18.28 -23.23 9.24
C LEU A 393 18.64 -24.73 9.15
N GLN A 394 19.71 -25.11 8.44
CA GLN A 394 19.96 -26.52 8.16
C GLN A 394 20.49 -27.35 9.34
N ASN A 395 20.86 -26.72 10.46
CA ASN A 395 21.28 -27.43 11.66
C ASN A 395 20.20 -27.31 12.75
N GLU A 396 19.05 -27.93 12.50
CA GLU A 396 18.03 -28.12 13.54
C GLU A 396 18.56 -29.14 14.54
N SER A 397 19.13 -28.68 15.66
CA SER A 397 19.44 -29.55 16.78
C SER A 397 18.12 -30.06 17.36
N ALA A 398 17.79 -31.31 17.08
CA ALA A 398 16.67 -31.98 17.72
C ALA A 398 17.07 -32.27 19.17
N GLY A 399 16.39 -31.63 20.12
CA GLY A 399 16.71 -31.72 21.56
C GLY A 399 15.77 -32.65 22.30
N GLN A 400 16.15 -33.00 23.53
CA GLN A 400 15.24 -33.56 24.51
C GLN A 400 14.52 -32.40 25.23
N VAL A 401 13.18 -32.46 25.28
CA VAL A 401 12.36 -31.42 25.93
C VAL A 401 11.44 -32.02 26.99
N GLU A 402 11.16 -31.24 28.04
CA GLU A 402 10.22 -31.63 29.09
C GLU A 402 8.78 -31.22 28.71
N LEU A 403 7.85 -32.17 28.72
CA LEU A 403 6.45 -31.96 28.35
C LEU A 403 5.49 -32.39 29.46
N CYS A 404 4.29 -31.82 29.46
CA CYS A 404 3.18 -32.35 30.25
C CYS A 404 2.58 -33.60 29.56
N SER A 405 1.86 -34.41 30.33
CA SER A 405 1.18 -35.62 29.85
C SER A 405 0.27 -35.40 28.63
N HIS A 406 -0.36 -34.24 28.52
CA HIS A 406 -1.19 -33.92 27.35
C HIS A 406 -0.37 -33.56 26.11
N CYS A 407 0.74 -32.84 26.25
CA CYS A 407 1.58 -32.50 25.11
C CYS A 407 2.45 -33.68 24.65
N SER A 408 2.76 -34.63 25.53
CA SER A 408 3.58 -35.79 25.17
C SER A 408 2.89 -36.73 24.19
N THR A 409 1.55 -36.76 24.15
CA THR A 409 0.76 -37.57 23.20
C THR A 409 0.71 -36.98 21.78
N LEU A 410 1.03 -35.69 21.61
CA LEU A 410 1.04 -35.01 20.30
C LEU A 410 2.28 -35.42 19.49
N ALA A 411 2.21 -35.38 18.15
CA ALA A 411 3.40 -35.61 17.33
C ALA A 411 4.47 -34.50 17.56
N PRO A 412 5.78 -34.77 17.37
CA PRO A 412 6.83 -33.76 17.53
C PRO A 412 6.58 -32.45 16.75
N ASP A 413 6.06 -32.58 15.52
CA ASP A 413 5.72 -31.43 14.68
C ASP A 413 4.55 -30.61 15.25
N ASP A 414 3.54 -31.27 15.83
CA ASP A 414 2.40 -30.61 16.46
C ASP A 414 2.81 -29.87 17.74
N ILE A 415 3.76 -30.43 18.51
CA ILE A 415 4.31 -29.80 19.72
C ILE A 415 5.08 -28.53 19.32
N THR A 416 5.87 -28.61 18.26
CA THR A 416 6.62 -27.48 17.70
C THR A 416 5.67 -26.40 17.19
N ALA A 417 4.61 -26.78 16.46
CA ALA A 417 3.59 -25.86 15.97
C ALA A 417 2.82 -25.17 17.11
N LEU A 418 2.47 -25.92 18.17
CA LEU A 418 1.84 -25.39 19.37
C LEU A 418 2.71 -24.34 20.04
N ARG A 419 4.02 -24.62 20.19
CA ARG A 419 4.98 -23.68 20.76
C ARG A 419 5.15 -22.45 19.89
N GLU A 420 5.29 -22.62 18.57
CA GLU A 420 5.41 -21.52 17.60
C GLU A 420 4.20 -20.58 17.64
N GLY A 421 2.99 -21.14 17.79
CA GLY A 421 1.76 -20.35 17.91
C GLY A 421 1.80 -19.40 19.11
N ARG A 422 2.19 -19.92 20.28
CA ARG A 422 2.31 -19.13 21.51
C ARG A 422 3.41 -18.09 21.45
N GLU A 423 4.55 -18.44 20.87
CA GLU A 423 5.66 -17.49 20.70
C GLU A 423 5.31 -16.36 19.74
N LYS A 424 4.57 -16.65 18.66
CA LYS A 424 4.05 -15.60 17.77
C LYS A 424 3.14 -14.64 18.52
N GLU A 425 2.27 -15.14 19.39
CA GLU A 425 1.40 -14.29 20.22
C GLU A 425 2.18 -13.46 21.23
N ALA A 426 3.11 -14.09 21.97
CA ALA A 426 4.00 -13.41 22.91
C ALA A 426 4.83 -12.32 22.21
N LEU A 427 5.32 -12.61 21.01
CA LEU A 427 6.01 -11.64 20.16
C LEU A 427 5.10 -10.47 19.80
N GLN A 428 3.87 -10.72 19.36
CA GLN A 428 2.92 -9.64 19.05
C GLN A 428 2.68 -8.73 20.27
N ILE A 429 2.59 -9.30 21.47
CA ILE A 429 2.49 -8.54 22.72
C ILE A 429 3.77 -7.73 22.98
N ALA A 430 4.96 -8.34 22.81
CA ALA A 430 6.25 -7.68 23.00
C ALA A 430 6.46 -6.53 22.00
N LEU A 431 6.09 -6.71 20.73
CA LEU A 431 6.23 -5.70 19.68
C LEU A 431 5.36 -4.46 19.91
N ARG A 432 4.25 -4.61 20.65
CA ARG A 432 3.41 -3.48 21.12
C ARG A 432 4.13 -2.63 22.18
N ARG A 433 5.08 -3.19 22.92
CA ARG A 433 5.90 -2.45 23.90
C ARG A 433 6.90 -1.54 23.18
N ARG A 434 7.60 -0.70 23.95
CA ARG A 434 8.66 0.15 23.41
C ARG A 434 9.88 -0.75 23.14
N LEU A 435 10.22 -0.91 21.88
CA LEU A 435 11.46 -1.61 21.49
C LEU A 435 12.63 -0.63 21.54
N TYR A 436 13.84 -1.15 21.68
CA TYR A 436 15.07 -0.36 21.66
C TYR A 436 15.88 -0.72 20.43
N CYS A 437 16.58 0.27 19.87
CA CYS A 437 17.51 0.03 18.77
C CYS A 437 18.67 -0.85 19.28
N ALA A 438 18.91 -1.99 18.67
CA ALA A 438 19.99 -2.88 19.11
C ALA A 438 21.41 -2.30 18.95
N ARG A 439 21.57 -1.18 18.23
CA ARG A 439 22.87 -0.52 18.04
C ARG A 439 23.11 0.69 18.95
N CYS A 440 22.09 1.51 19.17
CA CYS A 440 22.23 2.76 19.93
C CYS A 440 21.32 2.84 21.16
N GLU A 441 20.58 1.77 21.43
CA GLU A 441 19.70 1.58 22.58
C GLU A 441 18.60 2.66 22.73
N LYS A 442 18.42 3.52 21.73
CA LYS A 442 17.35 4.51 21.72
C LYS A 442 16.01 3.81 21.49
N GLY A 443 15.02 4.17 22.31
CA GLY A 443 13.67 3.64 22.21
C GLY A 443 13.02 4.00 20.86
N LEU A 444 12.60 2.99 20.11
CA LEU A 444 11.96 3.09 18.81
C LEU A 444 10.47 3.47 18.96
N PRO A 445 9.97 4.50 18.25
CA PRO A 445 8.59 4.94 18.38
C PRO A 445 7.60 3.83 18.00
N ARG A 446 6.49 3.73 18.73
CA ARG A 446 5.36 2.86 18.37
C ARG A 446 4.77 3.30 17.04
N GLY A 447 4.60 2.36 16.11
CA GLY A 447 3.99 2.63 14.80
C GLY A 447 4.84 3.45 13.82
N SER A 448 6.10 3.74 14.14
CA SER A 448 7.08 4.24 13.17
C SER A 448 7.71 3.07 12.40
N MET A 449 8.28 3.36 11.23
CA MET A 449 9.03 2.36 10.46
C MET A 449 10.22 1.87 11.30
N ARG A 450 10.26 0.56 11.55
CA ARG A 450 11.34 -0.13 12.25
C ARG A 450 12.08 -0.98 11.23
N TRP A 451 13.40 -0.93 11.23
CA TRP A 451 14.22 -1.75 10.35
C TRP A 451 14.63 -2.99 11.12
N TRP A 452 14.40 -4.16 10.54
CA TRP A 452 14.75 -5.44 11.14
C TRP A 452 15.91 -6.04 10.39
N ILE A 453 16.95 -6.44 11.11
CA ILE A 453 18.16 -7.02 10.52
C ILE A 453 18.40 -8.38 11.13
N CYS A 454 18.63 -9.37 10.28
CA CYS A 454 19.14 -10.67 10.70
C CYS A 454 20.65 -10.54 10.94
N HIS A 455 21.10 -10.81 12.17
CA HIS A 455 22.51 -10.77 12.56
C HIS A 455 23.32 -11.83 11.81
N LYS A 456 22.86 -13.09 11.80
CA LYS A 456 23.55 -14.20 11.14
C LYS A 456 23.71 -14.01 9.64
N GLY A 457 22.70 -13.46 8.97
CA GLY A 457 22.70 -13.33 7.52
C GLY A 457 23.08 -11.93 7.01
N ASN A 458 23.37 -10.97 7.89
CA ASN A 458 23.62 -9.55 7.60
C ASN A 458 22.72 -8.96 6.48
N HIS A 459 21.43 -9.29 6.51
CA HIS A 459 20.44 -8.83 5.54
C HIS A 459 19.19 -8.29 6.24
N GLU A 460 18.39 -7.52 5.51
CA GLU A 460 17.10 -7.04 6.00
C GLU A 460 16.12 -8.19 6.20
N CYS A 461 15.44 -8.24 7.34
CA CYS A 461 14.35 -9.19 7.55
C CYS A 461 12.99 -8.55 7.23
N HIS A 462 12.22 -9.20 6.35
CA HIS A 462 10.90 -8.75 5.93
C HIS A 462 9.77 -9.64 6.48
N TRP A 463 10.03 -10.37 7.57
CA TRP A 463 9.02 -11.22 8.18
C TRP A 463 7.82 -10.40 8.68
N ALA A 464 6.61 -10.79 8.26
CA ALA A 464 5.36 -10.12 8.61
C ALA A 464 5.07 -10.16 10.12
N GLY A 465 5.66 -11.12 10.85
CA GLY A 465 5.55 -11.20 12.30
C GLY A 465 6.07 -9.96 13.03
N HIS A 466 6.92 -9.16 12.39
CA HIS A 466 7.41 -7.89 12.93
C HIS A 466 6.42 -6.73 12.86
N ASP A 467 5.41 -6.82 12.00
CA ASP A 467 4.43 -5.77 11.83
C ASP A 467 3.39 -5.85 12.95
N VAL A 468 3.38 -4.82 13.80
CA VAL A 468 2.26 -4.57 14.71
C VAL A 468 1.11 -4.06 13.85
N THR A 469 0.34 -4.97 13.28
CA THR A 469 -0.84 -4.58 12.50
C THR A 469 -1.77 -3.81 13.44
N LYS A 470 -2.09 -2.56 13.09
CA LYS A 470 -2.96 -1.66 13.88
C LYS A 470 -4.41 -2.15 14.02
N LYS A 471 -4.73 -3.40 13.64
CA LYS A 471 -6.08 -3.78 13.20
C LYS A 471 -6.78 -4.92 13.93
N SER A 472 -6.28 -5.39 15.07
CA SER A 472 -7.14 -6.20 15.96
C SER A 472 -7.70 -5.32 17.07
N ARG A 473 -8.83 -4.64 16.79
CA ARG A 473 -9.75 -4.21 17.85
C ARG A 473 -10.30 -5.51 18.45
N TRP A 474 -9.85 -5.87 19.64
CA TRP A 474 -10.46 -6.90 20.48
C TRP A 474 -11.14 -6.21 21.65
#